data_AF-A0A830CDB6-F1
#
_entry.id   AF-A0A830CDB6-F1
#
_cell.length_a   1.000
_cell.length_b   1.000
_cell.length_c   1.000
_cell.angle_alpha   90.00
_cell.angle_beta   90.00
_cell.angle_gamma   90.00
#
_symmetry.space_group_name_H-M   'P 1'
#
loop_
_entity.id
_entity.type
_entity.pdbx_description
1 polymer ?
#
loop_
_entity_poly.entity_id
_entity_poly.type
_entity_poly.pdbx_seq_one_letter_code
_entity_poly.pdbx_strand_id
1 'polypeptide(L)' 'MVYLSIEDDTKDLFLFINSPGGWVIPGVAIYDTMQFVGPDVHTIYMGLAASMGSFILVGGEITKRLAFPHAWRQ' A
#
# COMPACT_ATOMS: atom_id res chain seq x y z
N MET A 1 -8.39 5.52 -2.89
CA MET A 1 -7.78 5.08 -4.16
C MET A 1 -8.72 5.34 -5.32
N VAL A 2 -9.88 4.68 -5.38
CA VAL A 2 -10.88 4.90 -6.46
C VAL A 2 -11.24 6.38 -6.66
N TYR A 3 -11.58 7.11 -5.59
CA TYR A 3 -11.89 8.54 -5.69
C TYR A 3 -10.74 9.35 -6.32
N LEU A 4 -9.50 9.13 -5.87
CA LEU A 4 -8.32 9.84 -6.40
C LEU A 4 -8.05 9.49 -7.85
N SER A 5 -8.25 8.22 -8.23
CA SER A 5 -8.13 7.75 -9.62
C SER A 5 -9.23 8.30 -10.54
N ILE A 6 -10.40 8.67 -10.00
CA ILE A 6 -11.47 9.34 -10.77
C ILE A 6 -11.14 10.81 -10.98
N GLU A 7 -10.54 11.47 -9.98
CA GLU A 7 -10.13 12.87 -10.09
C GLU A 7 -8.99 13.07 -11.09
N ASP A 8 -7.99 12.17 -11.07
CA ASP A 8 -6.85 12.19 -11.99
C ASP A 8 -6.23 10.79 -12.07
N ASP A 9 -6.36 10.14 -13.23
CA ASP A 9 -5.86 8.78 -13.46
C ASP A 9 -4.38 8.73 -13.85
N THR A 10 -3.73 9.88 -14.00
CA THR A 10 -2.30 9.99 -14.37
C THR A 10 -1.40 10.21 -13.16
N LYS A 11 -1.97 10.55 -12.01
CA LYS A 11 -1.22 10.85 -10.78
C LYS A 11 -1.03 9.60 -9.93
N ASP A 12 0.23 9.26 -9.72
CA ASP A 12 0.65 8.23 -8.78
C ASP A 12 0.03 8.42 -7.37
N LEU A 13 -0.34 7.30 -6.76
CA LEU A 13 -0.96 7.25 -5.43
C LEU A 13 0.07 6.85 -4.38
N PHE A 14 0.08 7.54 -3.23
CA PHE A 14 1.00 7.24 -2.13
C PHE A 14 0.27 6.63 -0.95
N LEU A 15 0.58 5.38 -0.63
CA LEU A 15 0.03 4.62 0.48
C LEU A 15 1.07 4.46 1.59
N PHE A 16 0.89 5.20 2.68
CA PHE A 16 1.70 5.07 3.88
C PHE A 16 1.16 3.97 4.79
N ILE A 17 2.01 3.02 5.17
CA ILE A 17 1.61 1.81 5.90
C ILE A 17 2.32 1.76 7.25
N ASN A 18 1.51 1.73 8.32
CA ASN A 18 1.92 1.42 9.69
C ASN A 18 0.81 0.61 10.36
N SER A 19 0.83 -0.71 10.18
CA SER A 19 -0.19 -1.64 10.65
C SER A 19 0.43 -2.97 11.12
N PRO A 20 -0.01 -3.53 12.27
CA PRO A 20 0.34 -4.88 12.69
C PRO A 20 -0.32 -5.99 11.83
N GLY A 21 -1.15 -5.61 10.87
CA GLY A 21 -1.96 -6.50 10.07
C GLY A 21 -3.40 -6.57 10.57
N GLY A 22 -4.11 -7.64 10.22
CA GLY A 22 -5.52 -7.78 10.56
C GLY A 22 -6.20 -8.84 9.72
N TRP A 23 -7.45 -8.56 9.35
CA TRP A 23 -8.31 -9.51 8.65
C TRP A 23 -7.90 -9.69 7.19
N VAL A 24 -7.94 -10.93 6.72
CA VAL A 24 -7.52 -11.29 5.36
C VAL A 24 -8.46 -10.71 4.31
N ILE A 25 -9.77 -10.89 4.44
CA ILE A 25 -10.74 -10.46 3.41
C ILE A 25 -10.68 -8.94 3.14
N PRO A 26 -10.70 -8.06 4.14
CA PRO A 26 -10.52 -6.62 3.89
C PRO A 26 -9.14 -6.28 3.33
N GLY A 27 -8.09 -6.99 3.74
CA GLY A 27 -6.75 -6.75 3.22
C GLY A 27 -6.61 -7.14 1.75
N VAL A 28 -7.25 -8.24 1.32
CA VAL A 28 -7.34 -8.62 -0.10
C VAL A 28 -8.17 -7.61 -0.87
N ALA A 29 -9.29 -7.11 -0.33
CA ALA A 29 -10.08 -6.08 -0.99
C ALA A 29 -9.28 -4.79 -1.24
N ILE A 30 -8.43 -4.38 -0.28
CA ILE A 30 -7.50 -3.25 -0.48
C ILE A 30 -6.49 -3.56 -1.59
N TYR A 31 -5.89 -4.75 -1.55
CA TYR A 31 -4.93 -5.19 -2.58
C TYR A 31 -5.55 -5.20 -3.98
N ASP A 32 -6.74 -5.78 -4.14
CA ASP A 32 -7.45 -5.81 -5.42
C ASP A 32 -7.79 -4.40 -5.89
N THR A 33 -8.15 -3.51 -4.98
CA THR A 33 -8.37 -2.09 -5.30
C THR A 33 -7.10 -1.41 -5.80
N MET A 34 -5.93 -1.76 -5.25
CA MET A 34 -4.64 -1.24 -5.73
C MET A 34 -4.30 -1.73 -7.14
N GLN A 35 -4.67 -2.97 -7.50
CA GLN A 35 -4.45 -3.51 -8.86
C GLN A 35 -5.50 -3.02 -9.87
N PHE A 36 -6.67 -2.64 -9.39
CA PHE A 36 -7.78 -2.19 -10.23
C PHE A 36 -7.62 -0.74 -10.72
N VAL A 37 -7.09 0.14 -9.87
CA VAL A 37 -6.91 1.54 -10.25
C VAL A 37 -5.77 1.69 -11.27
N GLY A 38 -5.94 2.60 -12.22
CA GLY A 38 -4.96 2.84 -13.29
C GLY A 38 -3.62 3.44 -12.82
N PRO A 39 -3.59 4.41 -11.88
CA PRO A 39 -2.32 4.99 -11.43
C PRO A 39 -1.49 4.04 -10.57
N ASP A 40 -0.17 4.18 -10.67
CA ASP A 40 0.77 3.40 -9.87
C ASP A 40 0.62 3.70 -8.37
N VAL A 41 0.53 2.65 -7.56
CA VAL A 41 0.47 2.78 -6.11
C VAL A 41 1.86 2.62 -5.49
N HIS A 42 2.42 3.72 -5.00
CA HIS A 42 3.61 3.73 -4.15
C HIS A 42 3.24 3.28 -2.76
N THR A 43 3.98 2.33 -2.22
CA THR A 43 3.80 1.89 -0.83
C THR A 43 4.99 2.30 0.01
N ILE A 44 4.72 2.95 1.14
CA ILE A 44 5.74 3.53 2.01
C ILE A 44 5.58 2.96 3.41
N TYR A 45 6.54 2.12 3.79
CA TYR A 45 6.59 1.49 5.09
C TYR A 45 7.20 2.44 6.13
N MET A 46 6.41 2.85 7.14
CA MET A 46 6.83 3.85 8.13
C MET A 46 7.29 3.29 9.48
N GLY A 47 6.77 2.15 9.93
CA GLY A 47 6.93 1.71 11.32
C GLY A 47 6.84 0.20 11.51
N LEU A 48 5.61 -0.32 11.62
CA LEU A 48 5.29 -1.75 11.62
C LEU A 48 4.40 -2.11 10.42
N ALA A 49 4.79 -3.12 9.65
CA ALA A 49 3.97 -3.66 8.56
C ALA A 49 4.06 -5.18 8.66
N ALA A 50 3.19 -5.76 9.48
CA ALA A 50 3.17 -7.19 9.74
C ALA A 50 1.92 -7.85 9.14
N SER A 51 1.99 -9.14 8.81
CA SER A 51 0.88 -9.93 8.28
C SER A 51 0.22 -9.25 7.06
N MET A 52 -1.09 -8.99 7.07
CA MET A 52 -1.76 -8.31 5.95
C MET A 52 -1.17 -6.92 5.66
N GLY A 53 -0.53 -6.26 6.63
CA GLY A 53 0.21 -5.02 6.39
C GLY A 53 1.42 -5.21 5.48
N SER A 54 2.19 -6.30 5.64
CA SER A 54 3.29 -6.62 4.73
C SER A 54 2.80 -7.09 3.37
N PHE A 55 1.68 -7.80 3.31
CA PHE A 55 1.03 -8.19 2.05
C PHE A 55 0.65 -6.97 1.20
N ILE A 56 -0.05 -6.01 1.80
CA ILE A 56 -0.43 -4.76 1.12
C ILE A 56 0.81 -3.95 0.71
N LEU A 57 1.84 -3.89 1.57
CA LEU A 57 3.10 -3.22 1.24
C LEU A 57 3.74 -3.77 -0.04
N VAL A 58 3.78 -5.09 -0.18
CA VAL A 58 4.36 -5.76 -1.36
C VAL A 58 3.50 -5.57 -2.61
N GLY A 59 2.20 -5.30 -2.46
CA GLY A 59 1.26 -5.07 -3.55
C GLY A 59 1.36 -3.73 -4.27
N GLY A 60 2.21 -2.81 -3.79
CA GLY A 60 2.53 -1.58 -4.54
C GLY A 60 3.33 -1.87 -5.82
N GLU A 61 3.42 -0.87 -6.69
CA GLU A 61 4.10 -0.99 -7.99
C GLU A 61 5.58 -1.40 -7.81
N ILE A 62 6.03 -2.32 -8.67
CA ILE A 62 7.41 -2.81 -8.62
C ILE A 62 8.34 -1.61 -8.83
N THR A 63 9.42 -1.52 -8.05
CA THR A 63 10.34 -0.36 -7.95
C THR A 63 9.86 0.85 -7.14
N LYS A 64 8.55 0.96 -6.82
CA LYS A 64 7.96 2.08 -6.07
C LYS A 64 7.57 1.74 -4.62
N ARG A 65 8.22 0.72 -4.05
CA ARG A 65 8.01 0.24 -2.68
C ARG A 65 9.18 0.68 -1.80
N LEU A 66 8.90 1.51 -0.82
CA LEU A 66 9.90 2.16 0.03
C LEU A 66 9.70 1.78 1.49
N ALA A 67 10.78 1.79 2.26
CA ALA A 67 10.76 1.61 3.70
C ALA A 67 11.64 2.66 4.37
N PHE A 68 11.15 3.25 5.45
CA PHE A 68 11.99 4.12 6.26
C PHE A 68 13.07 3.32 6.99
N PRO A 69 14.25 3.93 7.26
CA PRO A 69 15.40 3.24 7.85
C PRO A 69 15.15 2.56 9.20
N HIS A 70 14.10 2.97 9.92
CA HIS A 70 13.75 2.46 11.26
C HIS A 70 12.48 1.60 11.27
N ALA A 71 11.85 1.40 10.12
CA ALA A 71 10.69 0.56 10.01
C ALA A 71 11.13 -0.89 10.31
N TRP A 72 10.53 -1.54 11.33
CA TRP A 72 10.92 -2.79 12.01
C TRP A 72 11.82 -2.68 13.26
N ARG A 73 12.48 -1.56 13.56
CA ARG A 73 13.13 -1.37 14.88
C ARG A 73 12.15 -0.71 15.84
N GLN A 74 11.31 -1.51 16.49
CA GLN A 74 10.75 -1.19 17.80
C GLN A 74 11.16 -2.27 18.79
#